data_AF-A0A349XWH8-F1
#
_entry.id   AF-A0A349XWH8-F1
#
_cell.length_a   1.000
_cell.length_b   1.000
_cell.length_c   1.000
_cell.angle_alpha   90.00
_cell.angle_beta   90.00
_cell.angle_gamma   90.00
#
_symmetry.space_group_name_H-M   'P 1'
#
loop_
_entity.id
_entity.type
_entity.pdbx_description
1 polymer ?
#
loop_
_entity_poly.entity_id
_entity_poly.type
_entity_poly.pdbx_seq_one_letter_code
_entity_poly.pdbx_strand_id
1 'polypeptide(L)' 'MRTVTALFDDYDDASNAVSELERAGIPSSDISIVASNADRRHGEDSKAAEGAGTGAGIGAIV' A
#
# COMPACT_ATOMS: atom_id res chain seq x y z
N MET A 1 14.16 8.96 11.42
CA MET A 1 12.93 8.33 10.88
C MET A 1 13.08 6.82 11.02
N ARG A 2 12.00 6.09 11.28
CA ARG A 2 11.99 4.62 11.39
C ARG A 2 10.88 4.10 10.49
N THR A 3 11.21 3.17 9.61
CA THR A 3 10.27 2.50 8.72
C THR A 3 10.21 1.03 9.12
N VAL A 4 9.00 0.49 9.23
CA VAL A 4 8.76 -0.92 9.49
C VAL A 4 8.05 -1.49 8.27
N THR A 5 8.53 -2.62 7.76
CA THR A 5 7.91 -3.35 6.66
C THR A 5 7.51 -4.74 7.12
N ALA A 6 6.32 -5.18 6.72
CA ALA A 6 5.80 -6.51 6.98
C ALA A 6 5.28 -7.09 5.67
N LEU A 7 5.45 -8.40 5.48
CA LEU A 7 4.91 -9.14 4.35
C LEU A 7 3.85 -10.09 4.88
N PHE A 8 2.71 -10.11 4.21
CA PHE A 8 1.58 -10.99 4.49
C PHE A 8 1.27 -11.80 3.24
N ASP A 9 0.97 -13.08 3.43
CA ASP A 9 0.57 -13.97 2.33
C ASP A 9 -0.87 -13.70 1.88
N ASP A 10 -1.74 -13.34 2.83
CA ASP A 10 -3.17 -13.11 2.62
C ASP A 10 -3.56 -11.62 2.77
N TYR A 11 -4.48 -11.17 1.93
CA TYR A 11 -4.99 -9.79 1.97
C TYR A 11 -5.74 -9.48 3.27
N ASP A 12 -6.51 -10.45 3.81
CA ASP A 12 -7.24 -10.29 5.07
C ASP A 12 -6.30 -9.98 6.24
N ASP A 13 -5.16 -10.67 6.33
CA ASP A 13 -4.16 -10.41 7.37
C ASP A 13 -3.52 -9.03 7.23
N ALA A 14 -3.20 -8.63 6.00
CA ALA A 14 -2.71 -7.29 5.71
C ALA A 14 -3.75 -6.20 6.09
N SER A 15 -5.03 -6.42 5.79
CA SER A 15 -6.11 -5.49 6.10
C SER A 15 -6.37 -5.37 7.61
N ASN A 16 -6.30 -6.48 8.33
CA ASN A 16 -6.40 -6.49 9.79
C ASN A 16 -5.23 -5.73 10.45
N ALA A 17 -4.00 -5.95 9.96
CA ALA A 17 -2.84 -5.22 10.46
C ALA A 17 -2.97 -3.71 10.27
N VAL A 18 -3.47 -3.25 9.11
CA VAL A 18 -3.73 -1.83 8.85
C VAL A 18 -4.76 -1.26 9.82
N SER A 19 -5.87 -1.99 10.02
CA SER A 19 -6.93 -1.59 10.94
C SER A 19 -6.41 -1.39 12.37
N GLU A 20 -5.51 -2.26 12.83
CA GLU A 20 -4.89 -2.16 14.14
C GLU A 20 -3.89 -1.00 14.24
N LEU A 21 -3.13 -0.72 13.16
CA LEU A 21 -2.25 0.46 13.10
C LEU A 21 -3.06 1.77 13.14
N GLU A 22 -4.18 1.85 12.43
CA GLU A 22 -5.08 3.00 12.48
C GLU A 22 -5.69 3.19 13.87
N ARG A 23 -6.11 2.09 14.52
CA ARG A 23 -6.59 2.10 15.91
C ARG A 23 -5.51 2.53 16.91
N ALA A 24 -4.24 2.24 16.62
CA ALA A 24 -3.11 2.72 17.39
C ALA A 24 -2.78 4.20 17.13
N GLY A 25 -3.53 4.87 16.23
CA GLY A 25 -3.40 6.29 15.93
C GLY A 25 -2.41 6.60 14.81
N ILE A 26 -1.98 5.59 14.03
CA ILE A 26 -1.13 5.80 12.86
C ILE A 26 -2.05 6.20 11.71
N PRO A 27 -1.91 7.42 11.14
CA PRO A 27 -2.79 7.88 10.09
C PRO A 27 -2.59 7.05 8.81
N SER A 28 -3.65 6.82 8.04
CA SER A 28 -3.56 6.02 6.81
C SER A 28 -2.59 6.60 5.77
N SER A 29 -2.36 7.92 5.81
CA SER A 29 -1.36 8.59 4.97
C SER A 29 0.08 8.15 5.25
N ASP A 30 0.35 7.60 6.44
CA ASP A 30 1.65 7.05 6.83
C ASP A 30 1.75 5.53 6.58
N ILE A 31 0.69 4.90 6.06
CA ILE A 31 0.61 3.46 5.78
C ILE A 31 0.59 3.26 4.26
N SER A 32 1.52 2.44 3.76
CA SER A 32 1.56 2.05 2.34
C SER A 32 1.34 0.55 2.22
N ILE A 33 0.38 0.15 1.38
CA ILE A 33 0.07 -1.24 1.07
C ILE A 33 0.35 -1.47 -0.41
N VAL A 34 1.20 -2.44 -0.71
CA VAL A 34 1.46 -2.91 -2.07
C VAL A 34 0.94 -4.33 -2.18
N ALA A 35 -0.16 -4.50 -2.91
CA ALA A 35 -0.68 -5.82 -3.26
C ALA A 35 -0.21 -6.20 -4.67
N SER A 36 0.33 -7.41 -4.82
CA SER A 36 0.64 -7.95 -6.15
C SER A 36 -0.65 -8.29 -6.89
N ASN A 37 -0.90 -7.66 -8.03
CA ASN A 37 -2.04 -7.99 -8.91
C ASN A 37 -1.67 -9.10 -9.92
N ALA A 38 -0.80 -10.05 -9.53
CA ALA A 38 -0.35 -11.14 -10.40
C ALA A 38 -1.50 -12.02 -10.92
N ASP A 39 -2.59 -12.09 -10.16
CA ASP A 39 -3.79 -12.88 -10.46
C ASP A 39 -4.84 -12.15 -11.34
N ARG A 40 -4.57 -10.91 -11.79
CA ARG A 40 -5.51 -10.08 -12.58
C ARG A 40 -6.92 -9.94 -11.97
N ARG A 41 -7.04 -9.87 -10.65
CA ARG A 41 -8.34 -9.80 -9.95
C ARG A 41 -8.90 -8.40 -9.76
N HIS A 42 -8.11 -7.35 -10.00
CA HIS A 42 -8.62 -5.98 -9.99
C HIS A 42 -8.99 -5.54 -11.42
N GLY A 43 -10.28 -5.33 -11.66
CA GLY A 43 -10.78 -4.60 -12.83
C GLY A 43 -10.18 -3.20 -12.89
N GLU A 44 -10.10 -2.66 -14.11
CA GLU A 44 -9.28 -1.53 -14.56
C GLU A 44 -9.64 -0.14 -13.96
N ASP A 45 -10.31 -0.08 -12.81
CA ASP A 45 -10.82 1.14 -12.17
C ASP A 45 -10.14 1.46 -10.83
N SER A 46 -8.82 1.29 -10.74
CA SER A 46 -8.05 1.77 -9.59
C SER A 46 -7.31 3.06 -9.94
N LYS A 47 -7.70 4.17 -9.29
CA LYS A 47 -6.97 5.46 -9.30
C LYS A 47 -5.53 5.38 -8.76
N ALA A 48 -5.12 4.19 -8.30
CA ALA A 48 -3.75 3.84 -7.99
C ALA A 48 -2.78 4.09 -9.17
N ALA A 49 -3.23 3.97 -10.42
CA ALA A 49 -2.38 4.23 -11.59
C ALA A 49 -1.91 5.70 -11.67
N GLU A 50 -2.79 6.66 -11.34
CA GLU A 50 -2.51 8.10 -11.40
C GLU A 50 -1.55 8.54 -10.27
N GLY A 51 -1.70 7.95 -9.09
CA GLY A 51 -0.78 8.13 -7.96
C GLY A 51 0.58 7.42 -8.14
N ALA A 52 0.59 6.22 -8.72
CA ALA A 52 1.81 5.48 -9.01
C ALA A 52 2.66 6.14 -10.11
N GLY A 53 2.03 6.73 -11.14
CA GLY A 53 2.75 7.51 -12.16
C GLY A 53 3.45 8.74 -11.57
N THR A 54 2.80 9.41 -10.61
CA THR A 54 3.40 10.55 -9.90
C THR A 54 4.51 10.10 -8.94
N GLY A 55 4.30 9.02 -8.17
CA GLY A 55 5.30 8.48 -7.24
C GLY A 55 6.54 7.90 -7.93
N ALA A 56 6.36 7.21 -9.06
CA ALA A 56 7.47 6.69 -9.87
C ALA A 56 8.25 7.82 -10.59
N GLY A 57 7.57 8.92 -10.94
CA GLY A 57 8.21 10.10 -11.52
C GLY A 57 9.15 10.84 -10.56
N ILE A 58 8.88 10.79 -9.25
CA ILE A 58 9.77 11.39 -8.23
C ILE A 58 10.80 10.37 -7.73
N GLY A 59 10.44 9.08 -7.65
CA GLY A 59 11.35 8.00 -7.22
C GLY A 59 12.45 7.63 -8.21
N ALA A 60 12.38 8.08 -9.47
CA ALA A 60 13.40 7.84 -10.49
C ALA A 60 14.42 8.99 -10.65
N ILE A 61 14.33 10.05 -9.82
CA ILE A 61 15.26 11.20 -9.85
C ILE A 61 16.33 11.13 -8.74
N VAL A 62 16.51 9.96 -8.10
CA VAL A 62 17.64 9.68 -7.20
C VAL A 62 18.41 8.45 -7.65
#